data_AF-A0A538AUM7-F1
#
_entry.id   AF-A0A538AUM7-F1
#
_cell.length_a   1.000
_cell.length_b   1.000
_cell.length_c   1.000
_cell.angle_alpha   90.00
_cell.angle_beta   90.00
_cell.angle_gamma   90.00
#
_symmetry.space_group_name_H-M   'P 1'
#
loop_
_entity.id
_entity.type
_entity.pdbx_description
1 polymer ?
#
loop_
_entity_poly.entity_id
_entity_poly.type
_entity_poly.pdbx_seq_one_letter_code
_entity_poly.pdbx_strand_id
1 'polypeptide(L)'
;FLSPYAGRLSMRFGPRLPMTIGPIVIGIGNMMMGGIRPGDHYLSGVLPSMIVFGLGLSLMVAPLTAAMLAAVEKRHMGVGSAINNAVARVGGLLAIALLPALVGVRSGEAPTNGQYGHALLIAAAWALAGGVIAFATIRTAAPPEPTPSPSPATTRTS
;
A
#
# COMPACT_ATOMS: atom_id res chain seq x y z
N PHE A 1 -20.66 16.22 11.97
CA PHE A 1 -21.12 16.91 10.74
C PHE A 1 -20.23 16.71 9.49
N LEU A 2 -19.37 15.67 9.39
CA LEU A 2 -18.63 15.36 8.15
C LEU A 2 -19.00 14.01 7.47
N SER A 3 -20.01 13.31 8.01
CA SER A 3 -20.46 12.00 7.53
C SER A 3 -20.86 11.93 6.03
N PRO A 4 -21.51 12.95 5.42
CA PRO A 4 -21.96 12.84 4.02
C PRO A 4 -20.88 13.09 2.95
N TYR A 5 -19.69 13.58 3.33
CA TYR A 5 -18.58 13.81 2.40
C TYR A 5 -17.64 12.60 2.32
N ALA A 6 -17.47 11.88 3.43
CA ALA A 6 -16.70 10.64 3.50
C ALA A 6 -17.27 9.54 2.58
N GLY A 7 -18.60 9.46 2.44
CA GLY A 7 -19.26 8.48 1.56
C GLY A 7 -19.13 8.78 0.05
N ARG A 8 -19.01 10.06 -0.35
CA ARG A 8 -18.90 10.45 -1.77
C ARG A 8 -17.47 10.39 -2.31
N LEU A 9 -16.46 10.50 -1.44
CA LEU A 9 -15.06 10.34 -1.87
C LEU A 9 -14.70 8.86 -2.09
N SER A 10 -15.33 7.92 -1.37
CA SER A 10 -15.19 6.47 -1.59
C SER A 10 -15.68 5.99 -2.97
N MET A 11 -16.54 6.75 -3.67
CA MET A 11 -17.10 6.32 -4.95
C MET A 11 -16.27 6.71 -6.18
N ARG A 12 -15.29 7.63 -6.08
CA ARG A 12 -14.70 8.24 -7.29
C ARG A 12 -13.37 7.64 -7.79
N PHE A 13 -12.67 6.84 -6.98
CA PHE A 13 -11.36 6.30 -7.40
C PHE A 13 -11.31 4.80 -7.66
N GLY A 14 -12.30 4.03 -7.22
CA GLY A 14 -12.29 2.57 -7.33
C GLY A 14 -11.13 1.94 -6.52
N PRO A 15 -11.35 0.86 -5.76
CA PRO A 15 -10.30 0.25 -4.92
C PRO A 15 -9.04 -0.27 -5.66
N ARG A 16 -9.03 -0.22 -7.00
CA ARG A 16 -8.04 -0.88 -7.87
C ARG A 16 -6.84 0.01 -8.22
N LEU A 17 -7.10 1.28 -8.52
CA LEU A 17 -6.07 2.25 -8.90
C LEU A 17 -5.02 2.47 -7.80
N PRO A 18 -5.41 2.70 -6.53
CA PRO A 18 -4.42 2.99 -5.50
C PRO A 18 -3.61 1.76 -5.05
N MET A 19 -4.25 0.57 -4.98
CA MET A 19 -3.56 -0.66 -4.58
C MET A 19 -2.53 -1.14 -5.61
N THR A 20 -2.66 -0.72 -6.87
CA THR A 20 -1.69 -1.03 -7.92
C THR A 20 -0.63 0.06 -8.07
N ILE A 21 -1.05 1.33 -8.07
CA ILE A 21 -0.13 2.45 -8.28
C ILE A 21 0.82 2.64 -7.10
N GLY A 22 0.34 2.47 -5.86
CA GLY A 22 1.16 2.69 -4.67
C GLY A 22 2.44 1.83 -4.61
N PRO A 23 2.35 0.49 -4.72
CA PRO A 23 3.53 -0.38 -4.72
C PRO A 23 4.48 -0.11 -5.88
N ILE A 24 3.93 0.25 -7.05
CA ILE A 24 4.74 0.59 -8.24
C ILE A 24 5.53 1.87 -7.98
N VAL A 25 4.89 2.92 -7.47
CA VAL A 25 5.56 4.20 -7.16
C VAL A 25 6.60 4.02 -6.05
N ILE A 26 6.32 3.21 -5.03
CA ILE A 26 7.30 2.84 -3.99
C ILE A 26 8.49 2.09 -4.62
N GLY A 27 8.22 1.14 -5.53
CA GLY A 27 9.24 0.40 -6.26
C GLY A 27 10.14 1.31 -7.10
N ILE A 28 9.55 2.28 -7.81
CA ILE A 28 10.30 3.28 -8.58
C ILE A 28 11.17 4.14 -7.65
N GLY A 29 10.63 4.60 -6.51
CA GLY A 29 11.40 5.35 -5.51
C GLY A 29 12.60 4.56 -4.99
N ASN A 30 12.42 3.28 -4.64
CA ASN A 30 13.50 2.40 -4.22
C ASN A 30 14.53 2.13 -5.34
N MET A 31 14.08 2.00 -6.59
CA MET A 31 14.96 1.81 -7.74
C MET A 31 15.83 3.04 -8.01
N MET A 32 15.25 4.25 -7.93
CA MET A 32 16.01 5.50 -8.02
C MET A 32 17.04 5.60 -6.89
N MET A 33 16.64 5.25 -5.67
CA MET A 33 17.51 5.32 -4.50
C MET A 33 18.65 4.28 -4.55
N GLY A 34 18.39 3.10 -5.13
CA GLY A 34 19.41 2.07 -5.33
C GLY A 34 20.48 2.42 -6.37
N GLY A 35 20.22 3.41 -7.22
CA GLY A 35 21.18 3.92 -8.21
C GLY A 35 22.13 5.00 -7.69
N ILE A 36 21.92 5.51 -6.46
CA ILE A 36 22.70 6.61 -5.89
C ILE A 36 24.12 6.15 -5.59
N ARG A 37 25.11 6.90 -6.10
CA ARG A 37 26.54 6.59 -5.90
C ARG A 37 27.19 7.60 -4.95
N PRO A 38 28.29 7.22 -4.27
CA PRO A 38 29.08 8.16 -3.48
C PRO A 38 29.56 9.32 -4.37
N GLY A 39 29.19 10.55 -4.02
CA GLY A 39 29.51 11.76 -4.79
C GLY A 39 28.32 12.40 -5.52
N ASP A 40 27.15 11.75 -5.56
CA ASP A 40 25.95 12.35 -6.13
C ASP A 40 25.43 13.53 -5.30
N HIS A 41 24.93 14.56 -5.99
CA HIS A 41 24.30 15.71 -5.35
C HIS A 41 22.98 15.32 -4.67
N TYR A 42 22.82 15.70 -3.41
CA TYR A 42 21.62 15.44 -2.61
C TYR A 42 20.33 15.90 -3.31
N LEU A 43 20.35 17.08 -3.92
CA LEU A 43 19.19 17.70 -4.58
C LEU A 43 18.73 16.97 -5.85
N SER A 44 19.65 16.32 -6.58
CA SER A 44 19.35 15.65 -7.85
C SER A 44 19.22 14.13 -7.70
N GLY A 45 19.82 13.52 -6.68
CA GLY A 45 19.74 12.08 -6.43
C GLY A 45 18.74 11.72 -5.33
N VAL A 46 18.99 12.21 -4.11
CA VAL A 46 18.27 11.76 -2.90
C VAL A 46 16.89 12.41 -2.78
N LEU A 47 16.82 13.73 -2.93
CA LEU A 47 15.58 14.50 -2.78
C LEU A 47 14.44 14.01 -3.69
N PRO A 48 14.63 13.85 -5.03
CA PRO A 48 13.57 13.35 -5.90
C PRO A 48 13.15 11.92 -5.54
N SER A 49 14.11 11.06 -5.18
CA SER A 49 13.82 9.68 -4.78
C SER A 49 12.93 9.62 -3.53
N MET A 50 13.24 10.43 -2.51
CA MET A 50 12.41 10.53 -1.29
C MET A 50 11.03 11.10 -1.56
N ILE A 51 10.91 12.09 -2.46
CA ILE A 51 9.61 12.65 -2.84
C ILE A 51 8.75 11.58 -3.53
N VAL A 52 9.31 10.85 -4.48
CA VAL A 52 8.60 9.76 -5.19
C VAL A 52 8.16 8.67 -4.21
N PHE A 53 9.06 8.24 -3.32
CA PHE A 53 8.74 7.25 -2.29
C PHE A 53 7.62 7.74 -1.35
N GLY A 54 7.70 8.99 -0.86
CA GLY A 54 6.70 9.57 0.03
C GLY A 54 5.33 9.77 -0.64
N LEU A 55 5.30 10.11 -1.93
CA LEU A 55 4.08 10.15 -2.72
C LEU A 55 3.45 8.77 -2.84
N GLY A 56 4.25 7.74 -3.16
CA GLY A 56 3.79 6.36 -3.22
C GLY A 56 3.17 5.89 -1.91
N LEU A 57 3.80 6.20 -0.78
CA LEU A 57 3.29 5.87 0.55
C LEU A 57 1.97 6.59 0.84
N SER A 58 1.87 7.89 0.54
CA SER A 58 0.66 8.70 0.77
C SER A 58 -0.53 8.21 -0.07
N LEU A 59 -0.28 7.80 -1.32
CA LEU A 59 -1.30 7.19 -2.18
C LEU A 59 -1.79 5.84 -1.67
N MET A 60 -0.99 5.11 -0.89
CA MET A 60 -1.34 3.79 -0.36
C MET A 60 -2.12 3.86 0.96
N VAL A 61 -1.71 4.75 1.87
CA VAL A 61 -2.26 4.80 3.24
C VAL A 61 -3.75 5.17 3.24
N ALA A 62 -4.14 6.24 2.54
CA ALA A 62 -5.51 6.72 2.51
C ALA A 62 -6.55 5.66 2.04
N PRO A 63 -6.36 4.98 0.90
CA PRO A 63 -7.28 3.96 0.42
C PRO A 63 -7.19 2.65 1.21
N LEU A 64 -6.03 2.29 1.75
CA LEU A 64 -5.89 1.09 2.59
C LEU A 64 -6.76 1.22 3.84
N THR A 65 -6.73 2.38 4.51
CA THR A 65 -7.59 2.66 5.66
C THR A 65 -9.07 2.63 5.27
N ALA A 66 -9.44 3.22 4.12
CA ALA A 66 -10.82 3.21 3.64
C ALA A 66 -11.32 1.80 3.30
N ALA A 67 -10.51 0.97 2.64
CA ALA A 67 -10.84 -0.41 2.28
C ALA A 67 -11.02 -1.29 3.53
N MET A 68 -10.15 -1.13 4.54
CA MET A 68 -10.27 -1.84 5.82
C MET A 68 -11.60 -1.53 6.53
N LEU A 69 -11.98 -0.25 6.59
CA LEU A 69 -13.24 0.17 7.19
C LEU A 69 -14.47 -0.31 6.41
N ALA A 70 -14.33 -0.52 5.09
CA ALA A 70 -15.42 -0.99 4.22
C ALA A 70 -15.57 -2.52 4.20
N ALA A 71 -14.48 -3.28 4.38
CA ALA A 71 -14.46 -4.73 4.21
C ALA A 71 -14.94 -5.52 5.44
N VAL A 72 -15.08 -4.88 6.60
CA VAL A 72 -15.35 -5.60 7.85
C VAL A 72 -16.63 -5.09 8.52
N GLU A 73 -17.56 -6.02 8.74
CA GLU A 73 -18.72 -5.82 9.60
C GLU A 73 -18.25 -5.38 10.99
N LYS A 74 -18.88 -4.36 11.58
CA LYS A 74 -18.46 -3.74 12.87
C LYS A 74 -18.13 -4.75 13.98
N ARG A 75 -18.77 -5.94 13.94
CA ARG A 75 -18.60 -7.05 14.88
C ARG A 75 -17.27 -7.81 14.76
N HIS A 76 -16.57 -7.76 13.62
CA HIS A 76 -15.31 -8.49 13.38
C HIS A 76 -14.08 -7.58 13.13
N MET A 77 -14.23 -6.25 13.25
CA MET A 77 -13.16 -5.25 13.04
C MET A 77 -11.89 -5.54 13.86
N GLY A 78 -12.07 -6.00 15.10
CA GLY A 78 -10.96 -6.31 16.01
C GLY A 78 -10.11 -7.50 15.54
N VAL A 79 -10.75 -8.57 15.06
CA VAL A 79 -10.05 -9.77 14.58
C VAL A 79 -9.33 -9.49 13.26
N GLY A 80 -9.97 -8.77 12.34
CA GLY A 80 -9.35 -8.36 11.08
C GLY A 80 -8.10 -7.49 11.28
N SER A 81 -8.16 -6.52 12.20
CA SER A 81 -7.01 -5.69 12.56
C SER A 81 -5.89 -6.50 13.22
N ALA A 82 -6.22 -7.43 14.11
CA ALA A 82 -5.24 -8.29 14.78
C ALA A 82 -4.47 -9.16 13.77
N ILE A 83 -5.17 -9.76 12.79
CA ILE A 83 -4.55 -10.54 11.72
C ILE A 83 -3.64 -9.66 10.86
N ASN A 84 -4.13 -8.49 10.42
CA ASN A 84 -3.32 -7.55 9.63
C ASN A 84 -2.04 -7.13 10.38
N ASN A 85 -2.16 -6.85 11.68
CA ASN A 85 -1.00 -6.49 12.50
C ASN A 85 -0.02 -7.66 12.65
N ALA A 86 -0.52 -8.89 12.85
CA ALA A 86 0.32 -10.08 12.92
C ALA A 86 1.07 -10.32 11.61
N VAL A 87 0.37 -10.24 10.47
CA VAL A 87 0.98 -10.36 9.14
C VAL A 87 2.03 -9.28 8.90
N ALA A 88 1.73 -8.01 9.24
CA ALA A 88 2.67 -6.91 9.09
C ALA A 88 3.94 -7.10 9.94
N ARG A 89 3.79 -7.58 11.18
CA ARG A 89 4.93 -7.88 12.06
C ARG A 89 5.76 -9.03 11.54
N VAL A 90 5.13 -10.15 11.17
CA VAL A 90 5.84 -11.33 10.64
C VAL A 90 6.58 -10.95 9.35
N GLY A 91 5.92 -10.23 8.44
CA GLY A 91 6.55 -9.73 7.22
C GLY A 91 7.74 -8.81 7.50
N GLY A 92 7.60 -7.87 8.45
CA GLY A 92 8.69 -7.01 8.87
C GLY A 92 9.88 -7.77 9.47
N LEU A 93 9.61 -8.76 10.34
CA LEU A 93 10.66 -9.60 10.92
C LEU A 93 11.38 -10.44 9.87
N LEU A 94 10.64 -11.04 8.92
CA LEU A 94 11.22 -11.79 7.81
C LEU A 94 12.07 -10.89 6.91
N ALA A 95 11.61 -9.68 6.61
CA ALA A 95 12.37 -8.72 5.81
C ALA A 95 13.70 -8.35 6.49
N ILE A 96 13.67 -8.05 7.80
CA ILE A 96 14.87 -7.71 8.58
C ILE A 96 15.83 -8.90 8.67
N ALA A 97 15.33 -10.13 8.78
CA ALA A 97 16.16 -11.33 8.87
C ALA A 97 16.78 -11.73 7.52
N LEU A 98 16.03 -11.61 6.43
CA LEU A 98 16.45 -12.12 5.12
C LEU A 98 17.22 -11.10 4.28
N LEU A 99 16.87 -9.80 4.34
CA LEU A 99 17.48 -8.78 3.48
C LEU A 99 19.02 -8.70 3.66
N PRO A 100 19.57 -8.64 4.89
CA PRO A 100 21.03 -8.60 5.08
C PRO A 100 21.72 -9.83 4.50
N ALA A 101 21.14 -11.02 4.70
CA ALA A 101 21.67 -12.26 4.17
C ALA A 101 21.66 -12.27 2.63
N LEU A 102 20.58 -11.77 2.01
CA LEU A 102 20.45 -11.70 0.55
C LEU A 102 21.46 -10.74 -0.11
N VAL A 103 21.87 -9.68 0.58
CA VAL A 103 22.91 -8.76 0.09
C VAL A 103 24.32 -9.12 0.58
N GLY A 104 24.48 -10.25 1.27
CA GLY A 104 25.76 -10.75 1.76
C GLY A 104 26.36 -9.92 2.90
N VAL A 105 25.53 -9.22 3.69
CA VAL A 105 25.98 -8.53 4.91
C VAL A 105 26.31 -9.58 5.98
N ARG A 106 27.53 -9.52 6.49
CA ARG A 106 28.01 -10.43 7.54
C ARG A 106 27.69 -9.87 8.91
N SER A 107 27.42 -10.77 9.86
CA SER A 107 27.15 -10.39 11.24
C SER A 107 28.35 -9.65 11.85
N GLY A 108 28.12 -8.44 12.33
CA GLY A 108 29.17 -7.59 12.94
C GLY A 108 29.85 -6.61 11.99
N GLU A 109 29.54 -6.64 10.69
CA GLU A 109 30.05 -5.67 9.72
C GLU A 109 29.00 -4.62 9.35
N ALA A 110 29.42 -3.37 9.20
CA ALA A 110 28.57 -2.34 8.61
C ALA A 110 28.39 -2.61 7.11
N PRO A 111 27.17 -2.52 6.55
CA PRO A 111 26.95 -2.72 5.14
C PRO A 111 27.70 -1.70 4.29
N THR A 112 28.22 -2.14 3.16
CA THR A 112 28.85 -1.26 2.16
C THR A 112 27.80 -0.52 1.33
N ASN A 113 28.18 0.61 0.71
CA ASN A 113 27.30 1.37 -0.18
C ASN A 113 26.70 0.52 -1.31
N GLY A 114 27.48 -0.43 -1.87
CA GLY A 114 26.98 -1.36 -2.89
C GLY A 114 25.91 -2.33 -2.37
N GLN A 115 26.06 -2.79 -1.12
CA GLN A 115 25.06 -3.66 -0.47
C GLN A 115 23.76 -2.91 -0.15
N TYR A 116 23.83 -1.62 0.19
CA TYR A 116 22.65 -0.77 0.31
C TYR A 116 21.91 -0.62 -1.03
N GLY A 117 22.65 -0.36 -2.12
CA GLY A 117 22.07 -0.29 -3.46
C GLY A 117 21.36 -1.60 -3.85
N HIS A 118 22.00 -2.74 -3.63
CA HIS A 118 21.40 -4.05 -3.89
C HIS A 118 20.16 -4.31 -3.01
N ALA A 119 20.18 -3.92 -1.73
CA ALA A 119 19.03 -4.08 -0.84
C ALA A 119 17.83 -3.28 -1.34
N LEU A 120 18.06 -2.04 -1.79
CA LEU A 120 17.04 -1.16 -2.36
C LEU A 120 16.47 -1.73 -3.67
N LEU A 121 17.30 -2.32 -4.53
CA LEU A 121 16.84 -2.98 -5.76
C LEU A 121 16.02 -4.24 -5.48
N ILE A 122 16.43 -5.06 -4.50
CA ILE A 122 15.64 -6.21 -4.06
C ILE A 122 14.29 -5.74 -3.51
N ALA A 123 14.29 -4.71 -2.67
CA ALA A 123 13.05 -4.13 -2.14
C ALA A 123 12.16 -3.55 -3.26
N ALA A 124 12.75 -2.92 -4.28
CA ALA A 124 12.03 -2.43 -5.45
C ALA A 124 11.39 -3.58 -6.23
N ALA A 125 12.13 -4.67 -6.48
CA ALA A 125 11.61 -5.85 -7.17
C ALA A 125 10.45 -6.48 -6.41
N TRP A 126 10.56 -6.61 -5.09
CA TRP A 126 9.47 -7.11 -4.24
C TRP A 126 8.25 -6.20 -4.24
N ALA A 127 8.45 -4.87 -4.17
CA ALA A 127 7.35 -3.90 -4.22
C ALA A 127 6.63 -3.93 -5.58
N LEU A 128 7.38 -4.02 -6.68
CA LEU A 128 6.83 -4.16 -8.03
C LEU A 128 6.09 -5.49 -8.20
N ALA A 129 6.67 -6.61 -7.76
CA ALA A 129 6.02 -7.91 -7.78
C ALA A 129 4.72 -7.89 -6.96
N GLY A 130 4.73 -7.29 -5.77
CA GLY A 130 3.54 -7.09 -4.94
C GLY A 130 2.47 -6.25 -5.66
N GLY A 131 2.86 -5.18 -6.35
CA GLY A 131 1.97 -4.37 -7.18
C GLY A 131 1.36 -5.16 -8.35
N VAL A 132 2.17 -5.96 -9.05
CA VAL A 132 1.71 -6.83 -10.15
C VAL A 132 0.78 -7.93 -9.66
N ILE A 133 1.10 -8.57 -8.53
CA ILE A 133 0.24 -9.58 -7.90
C ILE A 133 -1.07 -8.95 -7.45
N ALA A 134 -1.04 -7.77 -6.81
CA ALA A 134 -2.24 -7.04 -6.43
C ALA A 134 -3.10 -6.71 -7.66
N PHE A 135 -2.48 -6.26 -8.75
CA PHE A 135 -3.17 -6.03 -10.02
C PHE A 135 -3.83 -7.29 -10.57
N ALA A 136 -3.13 -8.44 -10.51
CA ALA A 136 -3.62 -9.72 -11.03
C ALA A 136 -4.68 -10.39 -10.14
N THR A 137 -4.63 -10.19 -8.82
CA THR A 137 -5.51 -10.87 -7.84
C THR A 137 -6.75 -10.06 -7.48
N ILE A 138 -6.71 -8.72 -7.53
CA ILE A 138 -7.86 -7.87 -7.23
C ILE A 138 -8.86 -7.89 -8.39
N ARG A 139 -9.71 -8.93 -8.42
CA ARG A 139 -10.96 -8.94 -9.19
C ARG A 139 -11.96 -7.97 -8.55
N THR A 140 -12.55 -7.10 -9.37
CA THR A 140 -13.54 -6.08 -8.99
C THR A 140 -14.61 -6.68 -8.07
N ALA A 141 -14.76 -6.17 -6.85
CA ALA A 141 -16.00 -6.37 -6.12
C ALA A 141 -17.11 -5.63 -6.89
N ALA A 142 -18.21 -6.33 -7.19
CA ALA A 142 -19.33 -5.77 -7.94
C ALA A 142 -19.88 -4.50 -7.26
N PRO A 143 -20.40 -3.53 -8.03
CA PRO A 143 -21.04 -2.35 -7.47
C PRO A 143 -22.10 -2.74 -6.44
N PRO A 144 -22.22 -2.02 -5.30
CA PRO A 144 -23.29 -2.28 -4.35
C PRO A 144 -24.64 -2.16 -5.06
N GLU A 145 -25.48 -3.18 -4.92
CA GLU A 145 -26.84 -3.18 -5.44
C GLU A 145 -27.57 -1.92 -4.92
N PRO A 146 -28.32 -1.21 -5.77
CA PRO A 146 -29.10 -0.05 -5.34
C PRO A 146 -30.01 -0.47 -4.19
N THR A 147 -29.89 0.23 -3.06
CA THR A 147 -30.82 0.07 -1.94
C THR A 147 -32.23 0.19 -2.50
N PRO A 148 -33.12 -0.81 -2.33
CA PRO A 148 -34.49 -0.72 -2.83
C PRO A 148 -35.10 0.56 -2.28
N SER A 149 -35.55 1.44 -3.18
CA SER A 149 -36.29 2.63 -2.77
C SER A 149 -37.48 2.17 -1.92
N PRO A 150 -37.76 2.81 -0.77
CA PRO A 150 -38.94 2.46 0.01
C PRO A 150 -40.15 2.55 -0.90
N SER A 151 -40.82 1.41 -1.10
CA SER A 151 -42.07 1.33 -1.87
C SER A 151 -43.01 2.41 -1.33
N PRO A 152 -43.57 3.29 -2.17
CA PRO A 152 -44.54 4.26 -1.70
C PRO A 152 -45.63 3.48 -1.00
N ALA A 153 -45.81 3.76 0.30
CA ALA A 153 -46.89 3.20 1.08
C ALA A 153 -48.17 3.55 0.33
N THR A 154 -48.83 2.53 -0.23
CA THR A 154 -50.19 2.67 -0.71
C THR A 154 -51.05 2.98 0.51
N THR A 155 -51.21 4.27 0.79
CA THR A 155 -52.23 4.79 1.69
C THR A 155 -53.57 4.43 1.08
N ARG A 156 -54.07 3.23 1.35
CA ARG A 156 -55.47 2.87 1.12
C ARG A 156 -56.30 3.75 2.05
N THR A 157 -56.85 4.81 1.49
CA THR A 157 -58.04 5.47 2.04
C THR A 157 -59.23 4.55 1.79
N SER A 158 -59.80 4.00 2.86
CA SER A 158 -61.16 3.46 2.90
C SER A 158 -61.81 3.89 4.20
#